data_AF-A0A117STI6-F1
#
_entry.id   AF-A0A117STI6-F1
#
_cell.length_a   1.000
_cell.length_b   1.000
_cell.length_c   1.000
_cell.angle_alpha   90.00
_cell.angle_beta   90.00
_cell.angle_gamma   90.00
#
_symmetry.space_group_name_H-M   'P 1'
#
loop_
_entity.id
_entity.type
_entity.pdbx_description
1 polymer ?
#
loop_
_entity_poly.entity_id
_entity_poly.type
_entity_poly.pdbx_seq_one_letter_code
_entity_poly.pdbx_strand_id
1 'polypeptide(L)'
;MSRDRVINAEDVIKALINNDSHWTDLLRKIDFNERLKIVQDAVNMVLPNFVDCVNKSLDSDIPRVMYIGCFDMVWQSIEEVAKKITMD
;
A
#
# COMPACT_ATOMS: atom_id res chain seq x y z
N MET A 1 5.96 6.07 -28.57
CA MET A 1 4.54 5.70 -28.35
C MET A 1 4.41 5.12 -26.95
N SER A 2 3.88 5.91 -26.01
CA SER A 2 3.54 5.42 -24.66
C SER A 2 2.51 4.31 -24.81
N ARG A 3 2.80 3.12 -24.29
CA ARG A 3 1.75 2.11 -24.12
C ARG A 3 0.98 2.54 -22.87
N ASP A 4 -0.05 3.35 -23.07
CA ASP A 4 -1.05 3.59 -22.04
C ASP A 4 -1.72 2.26 -21.74
N ARG A 5 -1.17 1.54 -20.76
CA ARG A 5 -1.85 0.39 -20.19
C ARG A 5 -3.03 0.98 -19.44
N VAL A 6 -4.20 0.92 -20.05
CA VAL A 6 -5.46 1.15 -19.37
C VAL A 6 -5.55 0.06 -18.31
N ILE A 7 -5.18 0.41 -17.08
CA ILE A 7 -5.29 -0.48 -15.94
C ILE A 7 -6.79 -0.53 -15.62
N ASN A 8 -7.42 -1.66 -15.95
CA ASN A 8 -8.81 -1.88 -15.59
C ASN A 8 -8.89 -2.00 -14.06
N ALA A 9 -9.69 -1.12 -13.44
CA ALA A 9 -9.91 -1.13 -12.00
C ALA A 9 -10.41 -2.51 -11.51
N GLU A 10 -11.17 -3.23 -12.35
CA GLU A 10 -11.67 -4.56 -12.05
C GLU A 10 -10.55 -5.61 -11.95
N ASP A 11 -9.52 -5.49 -12.79
CA ASP A 11 -8.36 -6.40 -12.78
C ASP A 11 -7.44 -6.11 -11.58
N VAL A 12 -7.34 -4.84 -11.17
CA VAL A 12 -6.65 -4.44 -9.93
C VAL A 12 -7.40 -4.98 -8.72
N ILE A 13 -8.72 -4.84 -8.68
CA ILE A 13 -9.56 -5.36 -7.60
C ILE A 13 -9.46 -6.89 -7.53
N LYS A 14 -9.49 -7.61 -8.66
CA LYS A 14 -9.28 -9.07 -8.69
C LYS A 14 -7.88 -9.46 -8.20
N ALA A 15 -6.85 -8.72 -8.60
CA ALA A 15 -5.47 -8.96 -8.14
C ALA A 15 -5.31 -8.70 -6.64
N LEU A 16 -6.02 -7.72 -6.08
CA LEU A 16 -6.00 -7.40 -4.65
C LEU A 16 -6.81 -8.42 -3.82
N ILE A 17 -7.94 -8.90 -4.33
CA ILE A 17 -8.81 -9.86 -3.62
C ILE A 17 -8.21 -11.28 -3.62
N ASN A 18 -7.55 -11.68 -4.73
CA ASN A 18 -6.90 -12.98 -4.87
C ASN A 18 -5.47 -13.02 -4.30
N ASN A 19 -5.00 -11.94 -3.67
CA ASN A 19 -3.70 -11.92 -3.02
C ASN A 19 -3.83 -12.50 -1.61
N ASP A 20 -3.52 -13.79 -1.46
CA ASP A 20 -3.31 -14.46 -0.17
C ASP A 20 -2.06 -13.88 0.48
N SER A 21 -2.26 -12.72 1.04
CA SER A 21 -1.22 -11.89 1.58
C SER A 21 -1.56 -11.61 3.02
N HIS A 22 -0.54 -11.74 3.85
CA HIS A 22 -0.69 -11.66 5.30
C HIS A 22 -1.31 -10.33 5.75
N TRP A 23 -1.15 -9.25 4.97
CA TRP A 23 -1.78 -7.95 5.20
C TRP A 23 -3.30 -8.01 5.07
N THR A 24 -3.80 -8.66 4.02
CA THR A 24 -5.24 -8.75 3.76
C THR A 24 -5.92 -9.62 4.81
N ASP A 25 -5.24 -10.65 5.31
CA ASP A 25 -5.75 -11.53 6.36
C ASP A 25 -5.83 -10.86 7.74
N LEU A 26 -4.88 -9.98 8.07
CA LEU A 26 -4.96 -9.18 9.30
C LEU A 26 -6.11 -8.19 9.23
N LEU A 27 -6.24 -7.45 8.13
CA LEU A 27 -7.32 -6.49 7.94
C LEU A 27 -8.69 -7.16 7.91
N ARG A 28 -8.81 -8.38 7.34
CA ARG A 28 -10.05 -9.17 7.31
C ARG A 28 -10.62 -9.49 8.70
N LYS A 29 -9.79 -9.45 9.76
CA LYS A 29 -10.21 -9.68 11.16
C LYS A 29 -10.77 -8.43 11.86
N ILE A 30 -10.61 -7.26 11.25
CA ILE A 30 -11.01 -5.96 11.81
C ILE A 30 -12.37 -5.55 11.22
N ASP A 31 -13.21 -4.79 11.94
CA ASP A 31 -14.46 -4.26 11.39
C ASP A 31 -14.21 -3.35 10.18
N PHE A 32 -15.13 -3.31 9.22
CA PHE A 32 -14.95 -2.52 7.99
C PHE A 32 -14.77 -1.02 8.26
N ASN A 33 -15.49 -0.44 9.22
CA ASN A 33 -15.36 0.99 9.54
C ASN A 33 -14.02 1.30 10.20
N GLU A 34 -13.51 0.36 11.00
CA GLU A 34 -12.19 0.47 11.62
C GLU A 34 -11.06 0.28 10.61
N ARG A 35 -11.21 -0.61 9.61
CA ARG A 35 -10.23 -0.79 8.53
C ARG A 35 -9.95 0.51 7.80
N LEU A 36 -10.98 1.30 7.48
CA LEU A 36 -10.83 2.56 6.76
C LEU A 36 -9.97 3.54 7.55
N LYS A 37 -10.24 3.65 8.86
CA LYS A 37 -9.49 4.51 9.77
C LYS A 37 -8.03 4.05 9.90
N ILE A 38 -7.79 2.75 10.03
CA ILE A 38 -6.44 2.16 10.09
C ILE A 38 -5.64 2.49 8.84
N VAL A 39 -6.24 2.29 7.66
CA VAL A 39 -5.58 2.59 6.39
C VAL A 39 -5.26 4.07 6.29
N GLN A 40 -6.20 4.95 6.66
CA GLN A 40 -5.96 6.40 6.65
C GLN A 40 -4.85 6.82 7.62
N ASP A 41 -4.86 6.32 8.85
CA ASP A 41 -3.86 6.66 9.88
C ASP A 41 -2.47 6.17 9.47
N ALA A 42 -2.36 4.94 8.96
CA ALA A 42 -1.11 4.37 8.47
C ALA A 42 -0.55 5.16 7.27
N VAL A 43 -1.40 5.46 6.27
CA VAL A 43 -0.99 6.26 5.11
C VAL A 43 -0.53 7.65 5.55
N ASN A 44 -1.28 8.32 6.41
CA ASN A 44 -0.92 9.66 6.90
C ASN A 44 0.41 9.66 7.66
N MET A 45 0.73 8.59 8.40
CA MET A 45 1.97 8.46 9.15
C MET A 45 3.21 8.42 8.23
N VAL A 46 3.09 7.80 7.06
CA VAL A 46 4.21 7.66 6.12
C VAL A 46 4.15 8.61 4.92
N LEU A 47 3.06 9.35 4.73
CA LEU A 47 2.84 10.19 3.55
C LEU A 47 4.01 11.12 3.22
N PRO A 48 4.64 11.85 4.17
CA PRO A 48 5.79 12.69 3.86
C PRO A 48 6.99 11.89 3.33
N ASN A 49 7.28 10.74 3.94
CA ASN A 49 8.38 9.86 3.54
C ASN A 49 8.10 9.17 2.20
N PHE A 50 6.84 8.80 1.95
CA PHE A 50 6.39 8.25 0.69
C PHE A 50 6.57 9.25 -0.45
N VAL A 51 6.14 10.50 -0.27
CA VAL A 51 6.31 11.57 -1.27
C VAL A 51 7.79 11.83 -1.55
N ASP A 52 8.62 11.92 -0.50
CA ASP A 52 10.07 12.06 -0.65
C ASP A 52 10.70 10.88 -1.41
N CYS A 53 10.31 9.65 -1.08
CA CYS A 53 10.76 8.44 -1.76
C CYS A 53 10.37 8.45 -3.24
N VAL A 54 9.13 8.79 -3.56
CA VAL A 54 8.65 8.87 -4.95
C VAL A 54 9.45 9.93 -5.72
N ASN A 55 9.66 11.11 -5.14
CA ASN A 55 10.46 12.16 -5.78
C ASN A 55 11.88 11.66 -6.09
N LYS A 56 12.55 11.04 -5.12
CA LYS A 56 13.89 10.45 -5.32
C LYS A 56 13.89 9.31 -6.33
N SER A 57 12.80 8.56 -6.43
CA SER A 57 12.69 7.47 -7.40
C SER A 57 12.69 7.97 -8.84
N LEU A 58 12.20 9.18 -9.10
CA LEU A 58 12.16 9.75 -10.46
C LEU A 58 13.55 10.09 -10.99
N ASP A 59 14.48 10.42 -10.09
CA ASP A 59 15.88 10.72 -10.41
C ASP A 59 16.80 9.48 -10.38
N SER A 60 16.23 8.29 -10.18
CA SER A 60 16.97 7.03 -10.08
C SER A 60 17.30 6.43 -11.45
N ASP A 61 18.42 5.72 -11.54
CA ASP A 61 18.76 4.85 -12.67
C ASP A 61 17.78 3.67 -12.84
N ILE A 62 17.04 3.33 -11.78
CA ILE A 62 16.06 2.23 -11.74
C ILE A 62 14.70 2.69 -11.19
N PRO A 63 14.05 3.69 -11.83
CA PRO A 63 12.94 4.45 -11.24
C PRO A 63 11.74 3.57 -10.91
N ARG A 64 11.46 2.54 -11.71
CA ARG A 64 10.36 1.59 -11.46
C ARG A 64 10.56 0.74 -10.21
N VAL A 65 11.80 0.31 -9.94
CA VAL A 65 12.10 -0.55 -8.80
C VAL A 65 12.02 0.25 -7.51
N MET A 66 12.60 1.47 -7.51
CA MET A 66 12.48 2.38 -6.37
C MET A 66 11.03 2.78 -6.12
N TYR A 67 10.26 3.08 -7.16
CA TYR A 67 8.84 3.41 -7.04
C TYR A 67 8.06 2.29 -6.34
N ILE A 68 8.24 1.03 -6.75
CA ILE A 68 7.62 -0.14 -6.08
C ILE A 68 8.04 -0.21 -4.60
N GLY A 69 9.33 0.02 -4.30
CA GLY A 69 9.83 0.07 -2.92
C GLY A 69 9.19 1.17 -2.07
N CYS A 70 8.84 2.32 -2.65
CA CYS A 70 8.11 3.37 -1.95
C CYS A 70 6.70 2.91 -1.54
N PHE A 71 6.00 2.13 -2.37
CA PHE A 71 4.69 1.58 -2.00
C PHE A 71 4.78 0.50 -0.93
N ASP A 72 5.88 -0.24 -0.88
CA ASP A 72 6.10 -1.24 0.17
C ASP A 72 6.11 -0.60 1.57
N MET A 73 6.65 0.63 1.69
CA MET A 73 6.61 1.40 2.95
C MET A 73 5.17 1.66 3.44
N VAL A 74 4.25 1.93 2.51
CA VAL A 74 2.83 2.14 2.84
C VAL A 74 2.22 0.83 3.35
N TRP A 75 2.51 -0.29 2.68
CA TRP A 75 2.02 -1.61 3.10
C TRP A 75 2.55 -2.04 4.46
N GLN A 76 3.84 -1.82 4.72
CA GLN A 76 4.45 -2.10 6.03
C GLN A 76 3.79 -1.27 7.14
N SER A 77 3.51 0.01 6.90
CA SER A 77 2.84 0.86 7.89
C SER A 77 1.42 0.37 8.22
N ILE A 78 0.65 -0.02 7.20
CA ILE A 78 -0.69 -0.59 7.39
C ILE A 78 -0.62 -1.87 8.22
N GLU A 79 0.34 -2.75 7.93
CA GLU A 79 0.56 -3.99 8.68
C GLU A 79 0.92 -3.72 10.15
N GLU A 80 1.81 -2.76 10.43
CA GLU A 80 2.19 -2.41 11.79
C GLU A 80 1.02 -1.88 12.63
N VAL A 81 0.18 -1.00 12.05
CA VAL A 81 -1.00 -0.48 12.74
C VAL A 81 -2.03 -1.59 12.95
N ALA A 82 -2.27 -2.42 11.95
CA ALA A 82 -3.19 -3.56 12.07
C ALA A 82 -2.74 -4.57 13.13
N LYS A 83 -1.44 -4.86 13.23
CA LYS A 83 -0.88 -5.74 14.28
C LYS A 83 -1.09 -5.19 15.68
N LYS A 84 -0.85 -3.89 15.88
CA LYS A 84 -1.06 -3.24 17.20
C LYS A 84 -2.50 -3.43 17.68
N ILE A 85 -3.47 -3.28 16.77
CA ILE A 85 -4.90 -3.36 17.11
C ILE A 85 -5.38 -4.81 17.30
N THR A 86 -4.78 -5.77 16.61
CA THR A 86 -5.21 -7.20 16.67
C THR A 86 -4.52 -8.02 17.75
N MET A 87 -3.44 -7.50 18.35
CA MET A 87 -2.68 -8.14 19.43
C MET A 87 -2.96 -7.53 20.82
N ASP A 88 -3.69 -6.41 20.87
CA ASP A 88 -4.32 -5.85 22.08
C ASP A 88 -5.72 -6.49 22.29
#